data_AF-A0A914EHJ4-F1
#
_entry.id   AF-A0A914EHJ4-F1
#
_cell.length_a   1.000
_cell.length_b   1.000
_cell.length_c   1.000
_cell.angle_alpha   90.00
_cell.angle_beta   90.00
_cell.angle_gamma   90.00
#
_symmetry.space_group_name_H-M   'P 1'
#
loop_
_entity.id
_entity.type
_entity.pdbx_description
1 polymer ?
#
loop_
_entity_poly.entity_id
_entity_poly.type
_entity_poly.pdbx_seq_one_letter_code
_entity_poly.pdbx_strand_id
1 'polypeptide(L)'
;MISLAFKLGILTALLFIITKACDFNLIIVSNTGNDYFVQIKTPNGTASELFHFKKSGQKESVHITGNNCFLNMTTINTYKVNPDGARGQRLYQAKAILDGMGFIQYSLLADGLVAIDSSTGVMYAFDTYEGKGKK
;
A
#
# COMPACT_ATOMS: atom_id res chain seq x y z
N MET A 1 -16.04 -40.94 -22.28
CA MET A 1 -14.73 -41.10 -21.63
C MET A 1 -13.87 -39.90 -21.98
N ILE A 2 -13.67 -38.96 -21.05
CA ILE A 2 -12.81 -37.78 -21.27
C ILE A 2 -11.35 -38.27 -21.23
N SER A 3 -10.62 -38.10 -22.32
CA SER A 3 -9.22 -38.52 -22.46
C SER A 3 -8.37 -37.99 -21.31
N LEU A 4 -7.46 -38.83 -20.79
CA LEU A 4 -6.54 -38.47 -19.70
C LEU A 4 -5.74 -37.20 -20.03
N ALA A 5 -5.42 -37.00 -21.31
CA ALA A 5 -4.72 -35.81 -21.81
C ALA A 5 -5.56 -34.52 -21.68
N PHE A 6 -6.88 -34.63 -21.81
CA PHE A 6 -7.80 -33.48 -21.67
C PHE A 6 -7.92 -33.05 -20.20
N LYS A 7 -7.96 -34.01 -19.27
CA LYS A 7 -7.94 -33.72 -17.82
C LYS A 7 -6.61 -33.11 -17.38
N LEU A 8 -5.49 -33.62 -17.92
CA LEU A 8 -4.16 -33.10 -17.61
C LEU A 8 -3.98 -31.68 -18.17
N GLY A 9 -4.47 -31.41 -19.38
CA GLY A 9 -4.45 -30.07 -19.99
C GLY A 9 -5.29 -29.03 -19.26
N ILE A 10 -6.47 -29.42 -18.75
CA ILE A 10 -7.30 -28.55 -17.89
C ILE A 10 -6.58 -28.28 -16.56
N LEU A 11 -5.96 -29.29 -15.96
CA LEU A 11 -5.25 -29.15 -14.69
C LEU A 11 -4.03 -28.23 -14.81
N THR A 12 -3.22 -28.36 -15.87
CA THR A 12 -2.13 -27.42 -16.15
C THR A 12 -2.63 -26.01 -16.48
N ALA A 13 -3.72 -25.88 -17.24
CA ALA A 13 -4.32 -24.56 -17.50
C ALA A 13 -4.83 -23.89 -16.21
N LEU A 14 -5.47 -24.62 -15.31
CA LEU A 14 -5.88 -24.12 -13.98
C LEU A 14 -4.68 -23.76 -13.10
N LEU A 15 -3.57 -24.50 -13.17
CA LEU A 15 -2.32 -24.18 -12.48
C LEU A 15 -1.65 -22.89 -13.01
N PHE A 16 -1.79 -22.58 -14.29
CA PHE A 16 -1.29 -21.32 -14.88
C PHE A 16 -2.14 -20.08 -14.55
N ILE A 17 -3.41 -20.27 -14.18
CA ILE A 17 -4.32 -19.16 -13.80
C ILE A 17 -4.02 -18.65 -12.38
N ILE A 18 -3.21 -19.36 -11.60
CA ILE A 18 -2.66 -18.84 -10.34
C ILE A 18 -1.51 -17.86 -10.63
N THR A 19 -1.72 -16.91 -11.54
CA THR A 19 -0.99 -15.64 -11.47
C THR A 19 -1.29 -15.09 -10.09
N LYS A 20 -0.26 -14.89 -9.27
CA LYS A 20 -0.41 -14.39 -7.90
C LYS A 20 -1.11 -13.03 -7.95
N ALA A 21 -2.43 -13.08 -7.80
CA ALA A 21 -3.27 -11.91 -7.78
C ALA A 21 -3.22 -11.36 -6.36
N CYS A 22 -3.03 -10.06 -6.23
CA CYS A 22 -3.25 -9.39 -4.97
C CYS A 22 -4.64 -8.79 -4.96
N ASP A 23 -5.27 -8.85 -3.80
CA ASP A 23 -6.59 -8.29 -3.53
C ASP A 23 -6.64 -7.91 -2.05
N PHE A 24 -6.26 -6.67 -1.74
CA PHE A 24 -6.18 -6.24 -0.37
C PHE A 24 -6.50 -4.76 -0.17
N ASN A 25 -6.86 -4.42 1.05
CA ASN A 25 -7.04 -3.03 1.48
C ASN A 25 -5.79 -2.52 2.19
N LEU A 26 -5.23 -1.42 1.71
CA LEU A 26 -4.21 -0.65 2.42
C LEU A 26 -4.92 0.45 3.20
N ILE A 27 -4.83 0.41 4.52
CA ILE A 27 -5.49 1.35 5.43
C ILE A 27 -4.42 2.21 6.10
N ILE A 28 -4.63 3.52 6.15
CA ILE A 28 -3.78 4.44 6.90
C ILE A 28 -4.62 5.04 8.03
N VAL A 29 -4.16 4.88 9.27
CA VAL A 29 -4.78 5.45 10.47
C VAL A 29 -3.88 6.56 11.00
N SER A 30 -4.43 7.76 11.18
CA SER A 30 -3.70 8.84 11.84
C SER A 30 -3.63 8.63 13.34
N ASN A 31 -2.42 8.58 13.89
CA ASN A 31 -2.16 8.56 15.33
C ASN A 31 -1.62 9.91 15.81
N THR A 32 -1.94 10.99 15.09
CA THR A 32 -1.44 12.34 15.35
C THR A 32 -2.53 13.40 15.18
N GLY A 33 -2.44 14.47 15.96
CA GLY A 33 -3.25 15.68 15.78
C GLY A 33 -2.68 16.66 14.76
N ASN A 34 -1.52 16.36 14.17
CA ASN A 34 -0.89 17.21 13.15
C ASN A 34 -1.49 16.93 11.77
N ASP A 35 -1.55 17.99 10.96
CA ASP A 35 -2.07 17.93 9.60
C ASP A 35 -1.02 17.40 8.61
N TYR A 36 -1.40 16.41 7.82
CA TYR A 36 -0.56 15.83 6.77
C TYR A 36 -1.37 15.50 5.53
N PHE A 37 -0.70 15.59 4.38
CA PHE A 37 -1.18 14.94 3.17
C PHE A 37 -0.47 13.60 2.98
N VAL A 38 -1.21 12.60 2.53
CA VAL A 38 -0.67 11.28 2.20
C VAL A 38 -1.13 10.85 0.81
N GLN A 39 -0.21 10.30 0.03
CA GLN A 39 -0.51 9.71 -1.27
C GLN A 39 0.10 8.32 -1.38
N ILE A 40 -0.72 7.36 -1.80
CA ILE A 40 -0.30 5.99 -2.04
C ILE A 40 -0.08 5.81 -3.54
N LYS A 41 1.02 5.17 -3.92
CA LYS A 41 1.26 4.68 -5.28
C LYS A 41 1.27 3.16 -5.23
N THR A 42 0.30 2.55 -5.90
CA THR A 42 0.10 1.10 -5.92
C THR A 42 1.19 0.41 -6.78
N PRO A 43 1.36 -0.93 -6.66
CA PRO A 43 2.38 -1.67 -7.40
C PRO A 43 2.30 -1.52 -8.94
N ASN A 44 1.11 -1.33 -9.48
CA ASN A 44 0.90 -1.04 -10.92
C ASN A 44 1.23 0.41 -11.31
N GLY A 45 1.70 1.23 -10.38
CA GLY A 45 2.12 2.61 -10.61
C GLY A 45 1.01 3.66 -10.52
N THR A 46 -0.24 3.25 -10.30
CA THR A 46 -1.37 4.18 -10.12
C THR A 46 -1.23 4.92 -8.79
N ALA A 47 -1.39 6.25 -8.83
CA ALA A 47 -1.43 7.05 -7.63
C ALA A 47 -2.88 7.18 -7.13
N SER A 48 -3.08 7.06 -5.82
CA SER A 48 -4.34 7.43 -5.17
C SER A 48 -4.56 8.94 -5.26
N GLU A 49 -5.76 9.37 -4.87
CA GLU A 49 -5.98 10.74 -4.47
C GLU A 49 -5.06 11.14 -3.30
N LEU A 50 -4.97 12.45 -3.08
CA LEU A 50 -4.19 13.00 -1.99
C LEU A 50 -5.07 13.12 -0.74
N PHE A 51 -4.88 12.21 0.21
CA PHE A 51 -5.64 12.17 1.44
C PHE A 51 -5.16 13.25 2.41
N HIS A 52 -6.08 14.01 3.00
CA HIS A 52 -5.79 15.03 4.00
C HIS A 52 -6.18 14.53 5.40
N PHE A 53 -5.18 14.16 6.20
CA PHE A 53 -5.37 13.79 7.59
C PHE A 53 -5.26 15.03 8.47
N LYS A 54 -6.32 15.34 9.22
CA LYS A 54 -6.42 16.55 10.07
C LYS A 54 -6.54 16.27 11.57
N LYS A 55 -6.69 14.99 11.93
CA LYS A 55 -6.93 14.58 13.31
C LYS A 55 -6.52 13.14 13.55
N SER A 56 -6.27 12.85 14.82
CA SER A 56 -6.04 11.48 15.28
C SER A 56 -7.31 10.64 15.12
N GLY A 57 -7.14 9.38 14.77
CA GLY A 57 -8.21 8.42 14.49
C GLY A 57 -8.83 8.53 13.10
N GLN A 58 -8.48 9.53 12.27
CA GLN A 58 -8.93 9.57 10.87
C GLN A 58 -8.32 8.38 10.10
N LYS A 59 -9.14 7.76 9.25
CA LYS A 59 -8.77 6.58 8.46
C LYS A 59 -9.07 6.82 6.99
N GLU A 60 -8.12 6.43 6.15
CA GLU A 60 -8.31 6.40 4.69
C GLU A 60 -7.82 5.05 4.18
N SER A 61 -8.45 4.57 3.12
CA SER A 61 -8.14 3.24 2.58
C SER A 61 -8.10 3.24 1.06
N VAL A 62 -7.15 2.51 0.50
CA VAL A 62 -7.08 2.22 -0.93
C VAL A 62 -7.22 0.72 -1.12
N HIS A 63 -8.14 0.34 -2.00
CA HIS A 63 -8.29 -1.04 -2.44
C HIS A 63 -7.28 -1.32 -3.57
N ILE A 64 -6.42 -2.30 -3.37
CA ILE A 64 -5.35 -2.66 -4.29
C ILE A 64 -5.66 -4.04 -4.86
N THR A 65 -5.84 -4.08 -6.17
CA THR A 65 -6.03 -5.30 -6.94
C THR A 65 -5.08 -5.34 -8.13
N GLY A 66 -4.65 -6.53 -8.50
CA GLY A 66 -3.80 -6.71 -9.68
C GLY A 66 -3.13 -8.07 -9.70
N ASN A 67 -2.33 -8.30 -10.74
CA ASN A 67 -1.51 -9.49 -10.88
C ASN A 67 -0.05 -9.14 -10.62
N ASN A 68 0.71 -10.08 -10.04
CA ASN A 68 2.14 -9.96 -9.80
C ASN A 68 2.52 -8.71 -8.98
N CYS A 69 1.75 -8.41 -7.93
CA CYS A 69 1.94 -7.22 -7.10
C CYS A 69 3.30 -7.20 -6.38
N PHE A 70 3.94 -8.38 -6.26
CA PHE A 70 5.29 -8.53 -5.76
C PHE A 70 6.39 -7.97 -6.67
N LEU A 71 6.12 -7.65 -7.94
CA LEU A 71 7.14 -7.17 -8.89
C LEU A 71 7.55 -5.72 -8.66
N ASN A 72 6.66 -4.91 -8.09
CA ASN A 72 6.87 -3.47 -7.93
C ASN A 72 6.52 -3.06 -6.49
N MET A 73 7.19 -2.01 -6.01
CA MET A 73 6.94 -1.50 -4.67
C MET A 73 5.70 -0.62 -4.64
N THR A 74 4.86 -0.84 -3.62
CA THR A 74 3.91 0.17 -3.15
C THR A 74 4.69 1.28 -2.46
N THR A 75 4.36 2.53 -2.76
CA THR A 75 5.01 3.70 -2.16
C THR A 75 3.98 4.53 -1.41
N ILE A 76 4.28 4.93 -0.17
CA ILE A 76 3.45 5.85 0.59
C ILE A 76 4.26 7.12 0.84
N ASN A 77 3.77 8.25 0.35
CA ASN A 77 4.42 9.54 0.53
C ASN A 77 3.63 10.38 1.52
N THR A 78 4.32 10.97 2.50
CA THR A 78 3.74 11.97 3.40
C THR A 78 4.28 13.35 3.05
N TYR A 79 3.42 14.37 3.10
CA TYR A 79 3.76 15.75 2.80
C TYR A 79 3.29 16.67 3.93
N LYS A 80 4.04 17.76 4.15
CA LYS A 80 3.56 18.86 4.99
C LYS A 80 2.32 19.50 4.38
N VAL A 81 1.50 20.08 5.23
CA VAL A 81 0.49 21.06 4.83
C VAL A 81 1.13 22.45 4.93
N ASN A 82 1.04 23.23 3.86
CA ASN A 82 1.50 24.62 3.85
C ASN A 82 0.50 25.53 4.60
N PRO A 83 0.89 26.75 4.99
CA PRO A 83 -0.02 27.69 5.68
C PRO A 83 -1.29 28.05 4.88
N ASP A 84 -1.25 27.93 3.56
CA ASP A 84 -2.38 28.13 2.65
C ASP A 84 -3.31 26.89 2.54
N GLY A 85 -3.02 25.83 3.30
CA GLY A 85 -3.75 24.56 3.26
C GLY A 85 -3.38 23.65 2.09
N ALA A 86 -2.43 24.04 1.23
CA ALA A 86 -2.01 23.26 0.08
C ALA A 86 -0.95 22.20 0.44
N ARG A 87 -0.74 21.24 -0.45
CA ARG A 87 0.32 20.23 -0.32
C ARG A 87 1.69 20.89 -0.38
N GLY A 88 2.44 20.79 0.71
CA GLY A 88 3.81 21.25 0.82
C GLY A 88 4.84 20.20 0.40
N GLN A 89 6.06 20.35 0.92
CA GLN A 89 7.18 19.45 0.64
C GLN A 89 6.93 18.03 1.19
N ARG A 90 7.38 17.01 0.42
CA ARG A 90 7.44 15.61 0.87
C ARG A 90 8.37 15.47 2.07
N LEU A 91 7.85 14.86 3.14
CA LEU A 91 8.59 14.58 4.37
C LEU A 91 9.25 13.21 4.34
N TYR A 92 8.41 12.20 4.10
CA TYR A 92 8.79 10.79 4.14
C TYR A 92 8.27 10.06 2.91
N GLN A 93 8.93 8.96 2.61
CA GLN A 93 8.48 7.97 1.65
C GLN A 93 8.74 6.59 2.24
N ALA A 94 7.68 5.84 2.48
CA ALA A 94 7.73 4.43 2.80
C ALA A 94 7.61 3.62 1.50
N LYS A 95 8.39 2.55 1.35
CA LYS A 95 8.29 1.64 0.21
C LYS A 95 8.23 0.21 0.70
N ALA A 96 7.24 -0.54 0.21
CA ALA A 96 7.13 -1.96 0.49
C ALA A 96 6.65 -2.77 -0.72
N ILE A 97 7.19 -3.97 -0.87
CA ILE A 97 6.60 -4.98 -1.74
C ILE A 97 5.43 -5.59 -0.98
N LEU A 98 4.23 -5.55 -1.56
CA LEU A 98 3.00 -6.04 -0.94
C LEU A 98 2.35 -7.09 -1.85
N ASP A 99 2.01 -8.25 -1.29
CA ASP A 99 1.36 -9.33 -2.03
C ASP A 99 0.42 -10.14 -1.12
N GLY A 100 -0.62 -10.74 -1.71
CA GLY A 100 -1.61 -11.54 -0.99
C GLY A 100 -3.02 -10.96 -0.97
N MET A 101 -3.85 -11.50 -0.09
CA MET A 101 -5.29 -11.20 -0.02
C MET A 101 -5.71 -10.84 1.41
N GLY A 102 -6.32 -9.68 1.63
CA GLY A 102 -6.76 -9.26 2.97
C GLY A 102 -6.59 -7.76 3.24
N PHE A 103 -5.86 -7.40 4.30
CA PHE A 103 -5.56 -6.00 4.60
C PHE A 103 -4.16 -5.79 5.19
N ILE A 104 -3.67 -4.58 5.02
CA ILE A 104 -2.48 -4.05 5.70
C ILE A 104 -2.81 -2.65 6.23
N GLN A 105 -2.49 -2.43 7.49
CA GLN A 105 -2.71 -1.16 8.18
C GLN A 105 -1.37 -0.49 8.45
N TYR A 106 -1.32 0.81 8.16
CA TYR A 106 -0.23 1.69 8.50
C TYR A 106 -0.70 2.74 9.51
N SER A 107 0.21 3.12 10.41
CA SER A 107 0.04 4.24 11.34
C SER A 107 0.78 5.46 10.83
N LEU A 108 0.08 6.60 10.72
CA LEU A 108 0.68 7.92 10.50
C LEU A 108 1.04 8.55 11.85
N LEU A 109 2.34 8.73 12.09
CA LEU A 109 2.90 9.17 13.37
C LEU A 109 3.03 10.69 13.46
N ALA A 110 3.37 11.17 14.65
CA ALA A 110 3.44 12.60 14.99
C ALA A 110 4.44 13.41 14.15
N ASP A 111 5.48 12.77 13.61
CA ASP A 111 6.47 13.42 12.74
C ASP A 111 6.11 13.35 11.25
N GLY A 112 5.08 12.58 10.88
CA GLY A 112 4.66 12.32 9.51
C GLY A 112 5.21 11.01 8.94
N LEU A 113 5.95 10.22 9.72
CA LEU A 113 6.33 8.86 9.33
C LEU A 113 5.08 7.99 9.21
N VAL A 114 5.02 7.17 8.17
CA VAL A 114 3.95 6.18 7.99
C VAL A 114 4.59 4.80 8.11
N ALA A 115 4.23 4.04 9.14
CA ALA A 115 4.85 2.75 9.45
C ALA A 115 3.80 1.63 9.48
N ILE A 116 4.19 0.41 9.09
CA ILE A 116 3.32 -0.76 9.18
C ILE A 116 2.95 -1.00 10.65
N ASP A 117 1.66 -1.19 10.90
CA ASP A 117 1.11 -1.45 12.22
C ASP A 117 0.62 -2.90 12.33
N SER A 118 -0.21 -3.35 11.37
CA SER A 118 -0.68 -4.73 11.33
C SER A 118 -0.96 -5.18 9.90
N SER A 119 -0.91 -6.48 9.66
CA SER A 119 -1.36 -7.09 8.41
C SER A 119 -2.07 -8.40 8.67
N THR A 120 -3.01 -8.75 7.79
CA THR A 120 -3.67 -10.06 7.79
C THR A 120 -3.87 -10.48 6.34
N GLY A 121 -3.29 -11.61 5.96
CA GLY A 121 -3.35 -12.15 4.60
C GLY A 121 -2.54 -11.39 3.55
N VAL A 122 -1.90 -10.27 3.94
CA VAL A 122 -0.95 -9.51 3.12
C VAL A 122 0.46 -9.76 3.64
N MET A 123 1.30 -10.34 2.80
CA MET A 123 2.73 -10.44 3.00
C MET A 123 3.38 -9.13 2.55
N TYR A 124 4.41 -8.72 3.28
CA TYR A 124 5.20 -7.55 2.94
C TYR A 124 6.69 -7.87 3.02
N ALA A 125 7.48 -7.31 2.12
CA ALA A 125 8.92 -7.40 2.13
C ALA A 125 9.52 -6.01 1.88
N PHE A 126 10.50 -5.66 2.72
CA PHE A 126 11.17 -4.36 2.79
C PHE A 126 10.20 -3.23 3.18
N ASP A 127 10.49 -2.50 4.25
CA ASP A 127 9.84 -1.22 4.55
C ASP A 127 10.97 -0.20 4.70
N THR A 128 11.27 0.52 3.62
CA THR A 128 12.32 1.55 3.64
C THR A 128 11.70 2.92 3.83
N TYR A 129 12.22 3.65 4.81
CA TYR A 129 11.82 5.03 5.09
C TYR A 129 12.86 6.00 4.56
N GLU A 130 12.54 6.69 3.47
CA GLU A 130 13.34 7.80 2.96
C GLU A 130 12.74 9.13 3.47
N GLY A 131 13.30 9.63 4.56
CA GLY A 131 12.92 10.89 5.19
C GLY A 131 14.03 11.93 5.19
N LYS A 132 13.67 13.21 5.35
CA LYS A 132 14.65 14.23 5.72
C LYS A 132 15.15 13.94 7.14
N GLY A 133 16.29 13.25 7.24
CA GLY A 133 17.05 13.18 8.49
C GLY A 133 17.24 14.60 9.00
N LYS A 134 16.83 14.85 10.25
CA LYS A 134 17.22 16.08 10.95
C LYS A 134 18.75 16.08 10.99
N LYS A 135 19.37 17.00 10.24
CA LYS A 135 20.68 17.53 10.62
C LYS A 135 20.47 18.46 11.80
#